data_AF-A0A9X1SWC3-F1
#
_entry.id   AF-A0A9X1SWC3-F1
#
_cell.length_a   1.000
_cell.length_b   1.000
_cell.length_c   1.000
_cell.angle_alpha   90.00
_cell.angle_beta   90.00
_cell.angle_gamma   90.00
#
_symmetry.space_group_name_H-M   'P 1'
#
loop_
_entity.id
_entity.type
_entity.pdbx_description
1 polymer ?
#
loop_
_entity_poly.entity_id
_entity_poly.type
_entity_poly.pdbx_seq_one_letter_code
_entity_poly.pdbx_strand_id
1 'polypeptide(L)'
;MRIGSMIKQLLEEVRNAPLDEAGRVRLAAIHERSLKELEDGLAPELVEELHSIVLPFNGDSTPTDAELRIAQAQLVGWLEGLFHGIQTVLFAQQMAARTQLEQMRRALPGGGGAMAPGGEGLTGAPQARPGGTGQYL
;
A
#
# COMPACT_ATOMS: atom_id res chain seq x y z
N MET A 1 -2.63 11.69 -6.90
CA MET A 1 -3.70 10.74 -7.31
C MET A 1 -4.60 11.23 -8.43
N ARG A 2 -4.87 12.55 -8.59
CA ARG A 2 -5.73 13.06 -9.68
C ARG A 2 -5.11 12.90 -11.09
N ILE A 3 -3.80 13.07 -11.23
CA ILE A 3 -3.08 12.96 -12.51
C ILE A 3 -3.11 11.52 -13.05
N GLY A 4 -2.76 10.52 -12.23
CA GLY A 4 -2.77 9.11 -12.66
C GLY A 4 -4.14 8.62 -13.15
N SER A 5 -5.22 9.00 -12.47
CA SER A 5 -6.58 8.65 -12.92
C SER A 5 -6.97 9.35 -14.21
N MET A 6 -6.53 10.60 -14.41
CA MET A 6 -6.75 11.34 -15.65
C MET A 6 -6.03 10.68 -16.84
N ILE A 7 -4.75 10.35 -16.68
CA ILE A 7 -3.94 9.66 -17.70
C ILE A 7 -4.60 8.33 -18.08
N LYS A 8 -5.05 7.55 -17.09
CA LYS A 8 -5.77 6.29 -17.34
C LYS A 8 -7.07 6.50 -18.12
N GLN A 9 -7.86 7.50 -17.76
CA GLN A 9 -9.08 7.84 -18.50
C GLN A 9 -8.77 8.24 -19.95
N LEU A 10 -7.76 9.07 -20.18
CA LEU A 10 -7.33 9.46 -21.52
C LEU A 10 -6.85 8.26 -22.35
N LEU A 11 -6.11 7.34 -21.74
CA LEU A 11 -5.71 6.09 -22.40
C LEU A 11 -6.92 5.29 -22.87
N GLU A 12 -7.93 5.14 -22.02
CA GLU A 12 -9.16 4.41 -22.38
C GLU A 12 -9.94 5.11 -23.50
N GLU A 13 -10.02 6.45 -23.51
CA GLU A 13 -10.65 7.20 -24.60
C GLU A 13 -9.97 6.93 -25.96
N VAL A 14 -8.63 6.98 -26.02
CA VAL A 14 -7.89 6.70 -27.28
C VAL A 14 -8.02 5.24 -27.72
N ARG A 15 -8.26 4.32 -26.78
CA ARG A 15 -8.53 2.92 -27.13
C ARG A 15 -9.92 2.72 -27.72
N ASN A 16 -10.88 3.55 -27.32
CA ASN A 16 -12.29 3.41 -27.71
C ASN A 16 -12.63 4.17 -28.99
N ALA A 17 -11.96 5.31 -29.24
CA ALA A 17 -12.20 6.12 -30.43
C ALA A 17 -10.88 6.65 -31.03
N PRO A 18 -10.70 6.59 -32.37
CA PRO A 18 -9.54 7.19 -33.01
C PRO A 18 -9.56 8.71 -32.87
N LEU A 19 -8.39 9.32 -32.71
CA LEU A 19 -8.25 10.76 -32.62
C LEU A 19 -8.00 11.39 -34.00
N ASP A 20 -8.50 12.60 -34.18
CA ASP A 20 -8.05 13.46 -35.27
C ASP A 20 -6.68 14.08 -34.94
N GLU A 21 -6.07 14.72 -35.94
CA GLU A 21 -4.75 15.36 -35.79
C GLU A 21 -4.71 16.36 -34.62
N ALA A 22 -5.74 17.20 -34.49
CA ALA A 22 -5.82 18.19 -33.42
C ALA A 22 -5.92 17.53 -32.03
N GLY A 23 -6.69 16.45 -31.92
CA GLY A 23 -6.79 15.62 -30.72
C GLY A 23 -5.46 14.99 -30.34
N ARG A 24 -4.71 14.47 -31.32
CA ARG A 24 -3.37 13.90 -31.10
C ARG A 24 -2.37 14.92 -30.60
N VAL A 25 -2.31 16.10 -31.22
CA VAL A 25 -1.45 17.22 -30.76
C VAL A 25 -1.80 17.61 -29.33
N ARG A 26 -3.09 17.75 -29.02
CA ARG A 26 -3.55 18.06 -27.66
C ARG A 26 -3.16 16.99 -26.66
N LEU A 27 -3.30 15.71 -27.01
CA LEU A 27 -2.96 14.62 -26.11
C LEU A 27 -1.46 14.51 -25.85
N ALA A 28 -0.62 14.74 -26.87
CA ALA A 28 0.82 14.82 -26.72
C ALA A 28 1.22 15.93 -25.72
N ALA A 29 0.64 17.13 -25.86
CA ALA A 29 0.89 18.23 -24.94
C ALA A 29 0.41 17.93 -23.50
N ILE A 30 -0.71 17.21 -23.34
CA ILE A 30 -1.18 16.76 -22.02
C ILE A 30 -0.21 15.74 -21.42
N HIS A 31 0.33 14.81 -22.22
CA HIS A 31 1.33 13.84 -21.77
C HIS A 31 2.57 14.55 -21.20
N GLU A 32 3.16 15.48 -21.96
CA GLU A 32 4.35 16.22 -21.52
C GLU A 32 4.11 17.06 -20.28
N ARG A 33 2.94 17.73 -20.18
CA ARG A 33 2.59 18.49 -18.98
C ARG A 33 2.40 17.57 -17.78
N SER A 34 1.76 16.43 -17.97
CA SER A 34 1.55 15.45 -16.90
C SER A 34 2.86 14.88 -16.39
N LEU A 35 3.85 14.69 -17.27
CA LEU A 35 5.19 14.24 -16.88
C LEU A 35 5.86 15.27 -15.96
N LYS A 36 5.88 16.55 -16.37
CA LYS A 36 6.43 17.64 -15.55
C LYS A 36 5.74 17.78 -14.19
N GLU A 37 4.41 17.70 -14.17
CA GLU A 37 3.66 17.75 -12.90
C GLU A 37 3.93 16.53 -11.99
N LEU A 38 4.24 15.36 -12.57
CA LEU A 38 4.66 14.20 -11.80
C LEU A 38 6.08 14.39 -11.25
N GLU A 39 7.01 14.90 -12.05
CA GLU A 39 8.39 15.18 -11.63
C GLU A 39 8.44 16.10 -10.41
N ASP A 40 7.62 17.16 -10.38
CA ASP A 40 7.52 18.09 -9.25
C ASP A 40 7.09 17.41 -7.93
N GLY A 41 6.41 16.27 -8.02
CA GLY A 41 5.90 15.51 -6.87
C GLY A 41 6.71 14.27 -6.51
N LEU A 42 7.77 13.95 -7.25
CA LEU A 42 8.56 12.73 -7.08
C LEU A 42 9.92 13.02 -6.44
N ALA A 43 10.46 12.02 -5.75
CA ALA A 43 11.84 12.06 -5.28
C ALA A 43 12.82 12.02 -6.46
N PRO A 44 14.02 12.62 -6.36
CA PRO A 44 14.97 12.69 -7.48
C PRO A 44 15.28 11.34 -8.13
N GLU A 45 15.39 10.28 -7.33
CA GLU A 45 15.72 8.94 -7.82
C GLU A 45 14.57 8.36 -8.67
N LEU A 46 13.32 8.68 -8.33
CA LEU A 46 12.15 8.26 -9.10
C LEU A 46 11.99 9.10 -10.38
N VAL A 47 12.44 10.36 -10.37
CA VAL A 47 12.50 11.19 -11.58
C VAL A 47 13.50 10.63 -12.57
N GLU A 48 14.69 10.26 -12.10
CA GLU A 48 15.72 9.60 -12.93
C GLU A 48 15.21 8.28 -13.51
N GLU A 49 14.54 7.46 -12.69
CA GLU A 49 13.92 6.22 -13.16
C GLU A 49 12.86 6.49 -14.24
N LEU A 50 11.97 7.46 -14.00
CA LEU A 50 10.93 7.86 -14.95
C LEU A 50 11.53 8.30 -16.29
N HIS A 51 12.58 9.13 -16.28
CA HIS A 51 13.29 9.59 -17.48
C HIS A 51 14.04 8.47 -18.20
N SER A 52 14.50 7.44 -17.48
CA SER A 52 15.15 6.29 -18.11
C SER A 52 14.18 5.40 -18.90
N ILE A 53 12.89 5.43 -18.53
CA ILE A 53 11.85 4.56 -19.10
C ILE A 53 11.02 5.31 -20.16
N VAL A 54 10.68 6.58 -19.91
CA VAL A 54 9.81 7.37 -20.78
C VAL A 54 10.60 7.96 -21.94
N LEU A 55 10.20 7.63 -23.17
CA LEU A 55 10.78 8.23 -24.37
C LEU A 55 9.96 9.45 -24.80
N PRO A 56 10.59 10.61 -25.06
CA PRO A 56 9.89 11.79 -25.57
C PRO A 56 9.42 11.55 -27.01
N PHE A 57 8.32 12.22 -27.38
CA PHE A 57 7.85 12.22 -28.76
C PHE A 57 8.82 12.96 -29.69
N ASN A 58 8.84 12.57 -30.97
CA ASN A 58 9.59 13.29 -31.99
C ASN A 58 8.90 14.64 -32.30
N GLY A 59 9.60 15.76 -32.11
CA GLY A 59 9.07 17.11 -32.34
C GLY A 59 8.82 17.47 -33.81
N ASP A 60 9.32 16.66 -34.75
CA ASP A 60 9.22 16.93 -36.19
C ASP A 60 7.88 16.49 -36.81
N SER A 61 7.06 15.74 -36.07
CA SER A 61 5.79 15.20 -36.57
C SER A 61 4.79 14.97 -35.44
N THR A 62 3.50 15.14 -35.73
CA THR A 62 2.45 14.77 -34.77
C THR A 62 2.51 13.27 -34.48
N PRO A 63 2.55 12.86 -33.20
CA PRO A 63 2.52 11.45 -32.83
C PRO A 63 1.29 10.75 -33.38
N THR A 64 1.41 9.48 -33.71
CA THR A 64 0.30 8.61 -34.11
C THR A 64 -0.55 8.18 -32.91
N ASP A 65 -1.79 7.74 -33.16
CA ASP A 65 -2.65 7.15 -32.11
C ASP A 65 -1.97 5.97 -31.39
N ALA A 66 -1.13 5.22 -32.09
CA ALA A 66 -0.39 4.09 -31.52
C ALA A 66 0.70 4.57 -30.55
N GLU A 67 1.49 5.56 -30.96
CA GLU A 67 2.53 6.17 -30.10
C GLU A 67 1.92 6.78 -28.84
N LEU A 68 0.81 7.52 -28.98
CA LEU A 68 0.10 8.09 -27.84
C LEU A 68 -0.42 7.02 -26.88
N ARG A 69 -1.00 5.92 -27.39
CA ARG A 69 -1.44 4.80 -26.53
C ARG A 69 -0.29 4.14 -25.79
N ILE A 70 0.84 3.91 -26.45
CA ILE A 70 2.02 3.30 -25.83
C ILE A 70 2.56 4.21 -24.72
N ALA A 71 2.76 5.50 -25.01
CA ALA A 71 3.27 6.47 -24.03
C ALA A 71 2.35 6.61 -22.80
N GLN A 72 1.04 6.71 -23.02
CA GLN A 72 0.06 6.77 -21.92
C GLN A 72 0.04 5.46 -21.11
N ALA A 73 0.04 4.30 -21.77
CA ALA A 73 0.04 3.01 -21.10
C ALA A 73 1.31 2.79 -20.26
N GLN A 74 2.47 3.21 -20.77
CA GLN A 74 3.74 3.17 -20.03
C GLN A 74 3.65 4.00 -18.74
N LEU A 75 3.13 5.23 -18.84
CA LEU A 75 2.99 6.10 -17.68
C LEU A 75 1.98 5.57 -16.65
N VAL A 76 0.84 5.03 -17.10
CA VAL A 76 -0.13 4.38 -16.21
C VAL A 76 0.49 3.18 -15.51
N GLY A 77 1.15 2.28 -16.24
CA GLY A 77 1.75 1.07 -15.69
C GLY A 77 2.85 1.37 -14.67
N TRP A 78 3.70 2.35 -14.97
CA TRP A 78 4.74 2.79 -14.03
C TRP A 78 4.13 3.37 -12.74
N LEU A 79 3.12 4.24 -12.87
CA LEU A 79 2.43 4.81 -11.70
C LEU A 79 1.72 3.74 -10.86
N GLU A 80 1.05 2.76 -11.49
CA GLU A 80 0.43 1.64 -10.80
C GLU A 80 1.47 0.80 -10.03
N GLY A 81 2.65 0.57 -10.63
CA GLY A 81 3.77 -0.10 -9.97
C GLY A 81 4.30 0.67 -8.76
N LEU A 82 4.49 1.99 -8.89
CA LEU A 82 4.93 2.86 -7.80
C LEU A 82 3.95 2.83 -6.62
N PHE A 83 2.65 2.97 -6.87
CA PHE A 83 1.64 2.92 -5.81
C PHE A 83 1.58 1.55 -5.13
N HIS A 84 1.70 0.47 -5.91
CA HIS A 84 1.72 -0.88 -5.36
C HIS A 84 2.96 -1.13 -4.48
N GLY A 85 4.13 -0.63 -4.89
CA GLY A 85 5.35 -0.70 -4.10
C GLY A 85 5.22 -0.01 -2.74
N ILE A 86 4.68 1.21 -2.72
CA ILE A 86 4.43 1.96 -1.48
C ILE A 86 3.45 1.20 -0.56
N GLN A 87 2.36 0.68 -1.12
CA GLN A 87 1.37 -0.11 -0.36
C GLN A 87 1.99 -1.37 0.24
N THR A 88 2.84 -2.06 -0.52
CA THR A 88 3.52 -3.29 -0.09
C THR A 88 4.44 -3.01 1.10
N VAL A 89 5.25 -1.96 1.01
CA VAL A 89 6.15 -1.55 2.11
C VAL A 89 5.35 -1.15 3.35
N LEU A 90 4.28 -0.36 3.20
CA LEU A 90 3.44 0.06 4.32
C LEU A 90 2.76 -1.14 5.00
N PHE A 91 2.25 -2.10 4.22
CA PHE A 91 1.66 -3.31 4.76
C PHE A 91 2.69 -4.14 5.54
N ALA A 92 3.90 -4.30 5.00
CA ALA A 92 4.99 -5.00 5.67
C ALA A 92 5.37 -4.32 6.99
N GLN A 93 5.45 -2.98 7.01
CA GLN A 93 5.71 -2.21 8.23
C GLN A 93 4.60 -2.40 9.28
N GLN A 94 3.33 -2.36 8.88
CA GLN A 94 2.21 -2.59 9.80
C GLN A 94 2.24 -3.99 10.40
N MET A 95 2.57 -5.01 9.60
CA MET A 95 2.69 -6.38 10.10
C MET A 95 3.89 -6.53 11.05
N ALA A 96 5.05 -5.94 10.72
CA ALA A 96 6.21 -5.94 11.61
C ALA A 96 5.93 -5.22 12.95
N ALA A 97 5.20 -4.10 12.91
CA ALA A 97 4.81 -3.39 14.12
C ALA A 97 3.85 -4.24 14.99
N ARG A 98 2.89 -4.94 14.37
CA ARG A 98 1.99 -5.86 15.08
C ARG A 98 2.73 -7.01 15.75
N THR A 99 3.66 -7.65 15.03
CA THR A 99 4.45 -8.77 15.60
C THR A 99 5.36 -8.30 16.72
N GLN A 100 5.96 -7.12 16.62
CA GLN A 100 6.74 -6.52 17.70
C GLN A 100 5.88 -6.26 18.95
N LEU A 101 4.67 -5.72 18.80
CA LEU A 101 3.74 -5.51 19.91
C LEU A 101 3.29 -6.82 20.56
N GLU A 102 3.02 -7.86 19.77
CA GLU A 102 2.69 -9.18 20.28
C GLU A 102 3.86 -9.82 21.05
N GLN A 103 5.09 -9.67 20.54
CA GLN A 103 6.30 -10.09 21.22
C GLN A 103 6.49 -9.34 22.54
N MET A 104 6.31 -8.02 22.55
CA MET A 104 6.37 -7.23 23.78
C MET A 104 5.30 -7.66 24.78
N ARG A 105 4.05 -7.89 24.32
CA ARG A 105 2.97 -8.37 25.19
C ARG A 105 3.26 -9.74 25.79
N ARG A 106 3.97 -10.62 25.05
CA ARG A 106 4.42 -11.92 25.54
C ARG A 106 5.66 -11.83 26.42
N ALA A 107 6.50 -10.82 26.22
CA ALA A 107 7.71 -10.55 27.01
C ALA A 107 7.43 -9.77 28.30
N LEU A 108 6.30 -9.05 28.39
CA LEU A 108 5.81 -8.53 29.66
C LEU A 108 5.40 -9.74 30.53
N PRO A 109 6.04 -9.95 31.70
CA PRO A 109 5.59 -10.94 32.65
C PRO A 109 4.15 -10.60 33.00
N GLY A 110 3.24 -11.56 32.83
CA GLY A 110 1.87 -11.36 33.30
C GLY A 110 1.93 -10.91 34.76
N GLY A 111 1.40 -9.71 35.05
CA GLY A 111 1.01 -9.28 36.39
C GLY A 111 -0.15 -10.12 36.96
N GLY A 112 -0.25 -11.40 36.58
CA GLY A 112 -1.13 -12.38 37.18
C GLY A 112 -0.34 -13.08 38.27
N GLY A 113 -0.51 -12.63 39.51
CA GLY A 113 -0.05 -13.34 40.68
C GLY A 113 -0.64 -14.75 40.70
N ALA A 114 0.15 -15.74 40.28
CA ALA A 114 0.03 -17.09 40.75
C ALA A 114 1.22 -17.31 41.69
N MET A 115 1.00 -16.95 42.96
CA MET A 115 1.76 -17.46 44.09
C MET A 115 1.77 -18.99 44.00
N ALA A 116 2.84 -19.56 43.46
CA ALA A 116 3.36 -20.81 43.99
C ALA A 116 4.31 -20.43 45.12
N PRO A 117 4.14 -21.02 46.31
CA PRO A 117 5.19 -21.93 46.70
C PRO A 117 4.64 -23.21 47.33
N GLY A 118 5.24 -24.33 46.94
CA GLY A 118 5.19 -25.54 47.72
C GLY A 118 5.86 -25.30 49.08
N GLY A 119 5.20 -25.75 50.14
CA GLY A 119 5.75 -25.90 51.48
C GLY A 119 5.14 -27.13 52.11
N GLU A 120 5.90 -28.22 52.15
CA GLU A 120 5.59 -29.44 52.88
C GLU A 120 5.55 -29.15 54.40
N GLY A 121 4.49 -29.61 55.08
CA GLY A 121 4.34 -29.51 56.53
C GLY A 121 3.17 -30.35 57.02
N LEU A 122 3.48 -31.52 57.59
CA LEU A 122 2.55 -32.44 58.26
C LEU A 122 1.83 -31.78 59.45
N THR A 123 0.52 -32.00 59.63
CA THR A 123 -0.15 -32.42 60.90
C THR A 123 -1.69 -32.37 60.81
N GLY A 124 -2.36 -33.44 61.25
CA GLY A 124 -3.70 -33.38 61.88
C GLY A 124 -4.94 -33.68 61.02
N ALA A 125 -5.45 -34.92 61.10
CA ALA A 125 -6.82 -35.31 60.68
C ALA A 125 -7.87 -34.93 61.76
N PRO A 126 -9.15 -35.36 61.68
CA PRO A 126 -10.21 -35.04 60.70
C PRO A 126 -11.46 -34.44 61.39
N GLN A 127 -12.33 -33.68 60.69
CA GLN A 127 -13.68 -33.41 61.20
C GLN A 127 -14.72 -33.41 60.08
N ALA A 128 -15.79 -34.17 60.32
CA ALA A 128 -16.90 -34.44 59.43
C ALA A 128 -17.87 -33.24 59.24
N ARG A 129 -18.58 -33.32 58.11
CA ARG A 129 -19.76 -32.58 57.55
C ARG A 129 -20.90 -32.31 58.57
N PRO A 130 -22.06 -31.65 58.25
CA PRO A 130 -22.60 -31.21 56.94
C PRO A 130 -23.36 -29.84 56.91
N GLY A 131 -23.74 -29.37 55.72
CA GLY A 131 -24.98 -28.58 55.55
C GLY A 131 -24.88 -27.36 54.62
N GLY A 132 -25.90 -27.19 53.77
CA GLY A 132 -26.26 -25.88 53.21
C GLY A 132 -26.32 -25.79 51.69
N THR A 133 -27.41 -26.29 51.12
CA THR A 133 -27.99 -25.92 49.81
C THR A 133 -28.02 -24.41 49.56
N GLY A 134 -27.83 -23.97 48.30
CA GLY A 134 -28.07 -22.57 47.92
C GLY A 134 -27.72 -22.17 46.49
N GLN A 135 -28.31 -22.86 45.52
CA GLN A 135 -28.39 -22.44 44.11
C GLN A 135 -29.18 -21.12 44.01
N TYR A 136 -28.60 -20.06 43.46
CA TYR A 136 -29.36 -18.93 42.91
C TYR A 136 -28.80 -18.51 41.55
N LEU A 137 -29.77 -18.15 40.71
CA LEU A 137 -29.75 -17.87 39.28
C LEU A 137 -28.92 -16.65 38.90
#